data_AF-A0A920H260-F1
#
_entry.id   AF-A0A920H260-F1
#
_cell.length_a   1.000
_cell.length_b   1.000
_cell.length_c   1.000
_cell.angle_alpha   90.00
_cell.angle_beta   90.00
_cell.angle_gamma   90.00
#
_symmetry.space_group_name_H-M   'P 1'
#
loop_
_entity.id
_entity.type
_entity.pdbx_description
1 polymer ?
#
loop_
_entity_poly.entity_id
_entity_poly.type
_entity_poly.pdbx_seq_one_letter_code
_entity_poly.pdbx_strand_id
1 'polypeptide(L)'
;MTKQAIEIKKNGFSIIKIKVGENGSQDIERIKSIRNSIGDNIQLRIDANQGWGIEEAVKTLRGMNKYNIEYCEAPINKELAHKLNYVKENSPIKIMADESLLAQMMQ
;
A
#
# COMPACT_ATOMS: atom_id res chain seq x y z
N MET A 1 -12.11 5.95 7.96
CA MET A 1 -10.64 5.87 7.89
C MET A 1 -9.93 6.99 8.67
N THR A 2 -9.98 8.26 8.28
CA THR A 2 -9.20 9.32 8.98
C THR A 2 -9.50 9.45 10.48
N LYS A 3 -10.78 9.44 10.88
CA LYS A 3 -11.18 9.47 12.30
C LYS A 3 -10.60 8.29 13.09
N GLN A 4 -10.64 7.08 12.51
CA GLN A 4 -10.08 5.87 13.12
C GLN A 4 -8.54 5.98 13.23
N ALA A 5 -7.86 6.53 12.22
CA ALA A 5 -6.41 6.73 12.28
C ALA A 5 -6.01 7.70 13.41
N ILE A 6 -6.79 8.76 13.64
CA ILE A 6 -6.60 9.68 14.78
C ILE A 6 -6.82 8.96 16.12
N GLU A 7 -7.83 8.10 16.21
CA GLU A 7 -8.09 7.33 17.42
C GLU A 7 -6.98 6.32 17.71
N ILE A 8 -6.52 5.58 16.69
CA ILE A 8 -5.38 4.67 16.81
C ILE A 8 -4.12 5.43 17.29
N LYS A 9 -3.86 6.62 16.75
CA LYS A 9 -2.80 7.51 17.26
C LYS A 9 -2.98 7.85 18.74
N LYS A 10 -4.19 8.26 19.14
CA LYS A 10 -4.49 8.62 20.54
C LYS A 10 -4.30 7.45 21.50
N ASN A 11 -4.55 6.23 21.02
CA ASN A 11 -4.36 4.99 21.80
C ASN A 11 -2.88 4.55 21.88
N GLY A 12 -1.93 5.33 21.35
CA GLY A 12 -0.49 5.09 21.52
C GLY A 12 0.13 4.11 20.53
N PHE A 13 -0.60 3.67 19.50
CA PHE A 13 -0.03 2.81 18.47
C PHE A 13 0.95 3.60 17.58
N SER A 14 2.08 2.96 17.26
CA SER A 14 3.16 3.55 16.45
C SER A 14 3.07 3.22 14.95
N ILE A 15 2.24 2.24 14.57
CA ILE A 15 2.11 1.73 13.19
C ILE A 15 0.63 1.60 12.84
N ILE A 16 0.25 2.02 11.62
CA ILE A 16 -1.08 1.80 11.06
C ILE A 16 -0.96 1.12 9.69
N LYS A 17 -1.66 0.00 9.52
CA LYS A 17 -1.85 -0.67 8.22
C LYS A 17 -3.18 -0.22 7.61
N ILE A 18 -3.14 0.28 6.37
CA ILE A 18 -4.30 0.83 5.66
C ILE A 18 -4.61 -0.07 4.47
N LYS A 19 -5.87 -0.51 4.35
CA LYS A 19 -6.36 -1.21 3.15
C LYS A 19 -6.61 -0.20 2.02
N VAL A 20 -6.06 -0.49 0.85
CA VAL A 20 -6.19 0.25 -0.42
C VAL A 20 -6.50 -0.77 -1.52
N GLY A 21 -6.45 -0.40 -2.80
CA GLY A 21 -6.58 -1.35 -3.91
C GLY A 21 -7.84 -1.19 -4.75
N GLU A 22 -8.79 -0.33 -4.34
CA GLU A 22 -10.05 -0.14 -5.07
C GLU A 22 -9.87 0.78 -6.29
N ASN A 23 -9.11 1.86 -6.11
CA ASN A 23 -8.88 2.85 -7.15
C ASN A 23 -7.67 3.71 -6.78
N GLY A 24 -6.63 3.64 -7.61
CA GLY A 24 -5.33 4.24 -7.31
C GLY A 24 -5.36 5.75 -7.01
N SER A 25 -6.13 6.53 -7.76
CA SER A 25 -6.19 7.98 -7.55
C SER A 25 -6.95 8.34 -6.27
N GLN A 26 -8.04 7.64 -5.97
CA GLN A 26 -8.77 7.83 -4.72
C GLN A 26 -7.94 7.36 -3.52
N ASP A 27 -7.19 6.26 -3.67
CA ASP A 27 -6.32 5.75 -2.61
C ASP A 27 -5.20 6.74 -2.28
N ILE A 28 -4.62 7.44 -3.27
CA ILE A 28 -3.66 8.54 -3.03
C ILE A 28 -4.29 9.62 -2.15
N GLU A 29 -5.50 10.09 -2.48
CA GLU A 29 -6.16 11.16 -1.70
C GLU A 29 -6.56 10.68 -0.29
N ARG A 30 -6.94 9.40 -0.13
CA ARG A 30 -7.20 8.78 1.17
C ARG A 30 -5.93 8.76 2.02
N ILE A 31 -4.81 8.29 1.48
CA ILE A 31 -3.51 8.25 2.17
C ILE A 31 -3.05 9.66 2.56
N LYS A 32 -3.14 10.62 1.64
CA LYS A 32 -2.85 12.04 1.91
C LYS A 32 -3.63 12.57 3.12
N SER A 33 -4.94 12.32 3.12
CA SER A 33 -5.83 12.77 4.20
C SER A 33 -5.49 12.15 5.55
N ILE A 34 -5.16 10.85 5.55
CA ILE A 34 -4.73 10.13 6.76
C ILE A 34 -3.39 10.68 7.25
N ARG A 35 -2.39 10.78 6.37
CA ARG A 35 -1.05 11.28 6.72
C ARG A 35 -1.11 12.69 7.32
N ASN A 36 -1.87 13.60 6.70
CA ASN A 36 -2.06 14.97 7.20
C ASN A 36 -2.69 15.01 8.61
N SER A 37 -3.49 14.01 8.96
CA SER A 37 -4.20 13.97 10.24
C SER A 37 -3.38 13.33 11.37
N ILE A 38 -2.50 12.39 11.05
CA ILE A 38 -1.70 11.66 12.06
C ILE A 38 -0.26 12.19 12.18
N GLY A 39 0.23 12.95 11.19
CA GLY A 39 1.61 13.44 11.12
C GLY A 39 2.59 12.33 10.72
N ASP A 40 3.89 12.64 10.68
CA ASP A 40 4.92 11.72 10.18
C ASP A 40 5.46 10.70 11.21
N ASN A 41 5.15 10.90 12.50
CA ASN A 41 5.69 10.06 13.59
C ASN A 41 5.08 8.65 13.65
N ILE A 42 3.91 8.44 13.03
CA ILE A 42 3.30 7.12 12.93
C ILE A 42 3.70 6.50 11.60
N GLN A 43 4.25 5.29 11.64
CA GLN A 43 4.62 4.57 10.43
C GLN A 43 3.36 4.07 9.72
N LEU A 44 3.30 4.26 8.39
CA LEU A 44 2.23 3.74 7.57
C LEU A 44 2.69 2.50 6.80
N ARG A 45 1.81 1.51 6.72
CA ARG A 45 1.89 0.36 5.82
C ARG A 45 0.60 0.32 5.01
N ILE A 46 0.68 -0.11 3.76
CA ILE A 46 -0.50 -0.25 2.92
C ILE A 46 -0.61 -1.66 2.39
N ASP A 47 -1.84 -2.06 2.10
CA ASP A 47 -2.16 -3.38 1.58
C ASP A 47 -3.27 -3.23 0.55
N ALA A 48 -2.89 -3.49 -0.71
CA ALA A 48 -3.77 -3.33 -1.86
C ALA A 48 -4.60 -4.57 -2.13
N ASN A 49 -4.35 -5.68 -1.43
CA ASN A 49 -5.13 -6.91 -1.50
C ASN A 49 -5.44 -7.33 -2.94
N GLN A 50 -4.43 -7.33 -3.80
CA GLN A 50 -4.49 -7.70 -5.22
C GLN A 50 -5.30 -6.75 -6.12
N GLY A 51 -5.64 -5.55 -5.64
CA GLY A 51 -6.69 -4.72 -6.22
C GLY A 51 -6.32 -3.92 -7.47
N TRP A 52 -5.04 -3.56 -7.68
CA TRP A 52 -4.66 -2.73 -8.82
C TRP A 52 -4.18 -3.56 -10.02
N GLY A 53 -4.34 -2.98 -11.22
CA GLY A 53 -3.58 -3.38 -12.40
C GLY A 53 -2.10 -2.99 -12.27
N ILE A 54 -1.21 -3.56 -13.09
CA ILE A 54 0.24 -3.35 -13.02
C ILE A 54 0.61 -1.86 -13.16
N GLU A 55 0.12 -1.20 -14.21
CA GLU A 55 0.43 0.22 -14.47
C GLU A 55 -0.23 1.15 -13.44
N GLU A 56 -1.44 0.79 -12.99
CA GLU A 56 -2.12 1.51 -11.91
C GLU A 56 -1.33 1.39 -10.59
N ALA A 57 -0.82 0.22 -10.25
CA ALA A 57 0.00 0.01 -9.05
C ALA A 57 1.23 0.92 -9.08
N VAL A 58 1.99 0.91 -10.19
CA VAL A 58 3.19 1.76 -10.35
C VAL A 58 2.83 3.25 -10.21
N LYS A 59 1.77 3.70 -10.89
CA LYS A 59 1.31 5.10 -10.82
C LYS A 59 0.89 5.48 -9.40
N THR A 60 0.15 4.60 -8.73
CA THR A 60 -0.35 4.82 -7.37
C THR A 60 0.77 4.92 -6.37
N LEU A 61 1.71 3.97 -6.40
CA LEU A 61 2.86 3.93 -5.49
C LEU A 61 3.79 5.14 -5.69
N ARG A 62 4.00 5.59 -6.93
CA ARG A 62 4.71 6.85 -7.22
C ARG A 62 3.97 8.06 -6.66
N GLY A 63 2.65 8.12 -6.83
CA GLY A 63 1.81 9.17 -6.26
C GLY A 63 1.82 9.22 -4.73
N MET A 64 2.15 8.10 -4.08
CA MET A 64 2.21 7.99 -2.63
C MET A 64 3.61 8.22 -2.02
N ASN A 65 4.65 8.39 -2.84
CA ASN A 65 6.06 8.46 -2.42
C ASN A 65 6.30 9.40 -1.21
N LYS A 66 5.66 10.56 -1.20
CA LYS A 66 5.86 11.60 -0.18
C LYS A 66 5.19 11.33 1.17
N TYR A 67 4.45 10.24 1.33
CA TYR A 67 3.65 9.97 2.54
C TYR A 67 4.31 9.00 3.51
N ASN A 68 5.62 8.76 3.40
CA ASN A 68 6.41 7.94 4.33
C ASN A 68 5.77 6.56 4.62
N ILE A 69 5.52 5.79 3.57
CA ILE A 69 4.97 4.43 3.66
C ILE A 69 6.12 3.44 3.68
N GLU A 70 6.08 2.48 4.62
CA GLU A 70 7.13 1.49 4.81
C GLU A 70 7.15 0.47 3.67
N TYR A 71 5.96 -0.08 3.36
CA TYR A 71 5.78 -1.03 2.28
C TYR A 71 4.32 -1.07 1.80
N CYS A 72 4.14 -1.60 0.58
CA CYS A 72 2.86 -2.01 0.00
C CYS A 72 2.80 -3.53 -0.12
N GLU A 73 1.77 -4.12 0.47
CA GLU A 73 1.46 -5.54 0.39
C GLU A 73 0.53 -5.83 -0.79
N ALA A 74 0.78 -6.93 -1.49
CA ALA A 74 -0.07 -7.46 -2.56
C ALA A 74 -0.59 -6.41 -3.57
N PRO A 75 0.27 -5.63 -4.24
CA PRO A 75 -0.15 -4.53 -5.12
C PRO A 75 -0.98 -4.99 -6.33
N ILE A 76 -0.75 -6.20 -6.83
CA ILE A 76 -1.35 -6.75 -8.04
C ILE A 76 -1.87 -8.16 -7.79
N ASN A 77 -2.75 -8.62 -8.68
CA ASN A 77 -3.30 -9.97 -8.65
C ASN A 77 -2.22 -11.06 -8.61
N LYS A 78 -2.40 -12.07 -7.75
CA LYS A 78 -1.46 -13.19 -7.57
C LYS A 78 -1.20 -13.99 -8.86
N GLU A 79 -2.17 -14.04 -9.78
CA GLU A 79 -2.00 -14.69 -11.09
C GLU A 79 -0.93 -13.98 -11.95
N LEU A 80 -0.63 -12.72 -11.62
CA LEU A 80 0.43 -11.91 -12.23
C LEU A 80 1.69 -11.86 -11.37
N ALA A 81 1.93 -12.83 -10.48
CA ALA A 81 3.10 -12.86 -9.60
C ALA A 81 4.45 -12.68 -10.34
N HIS A 82 4.56 -13.20 -11.57
CA HIS A 82 5.74 -13.02 -12.43
C HIS A 82 6.03 -11.55 -12.80
N LYS A 83 5.07 -10.64 -12.61
CA LYS A 83 5.20 -9.18 -12.82
C LYS A 83 5.47 -8.41 -11.53
N LEU A 84 5.53 -9.04 -10.36
CA LEU A 84 5.82 -8.34 -9.11
C LEU A 84 7.20 -7.67 -9.11
N ASN A 85 8.20 -8.28 -9.76
CA ASN A 85 9.52 -7.67 -9.87
C ASN A 85 9.48 -6.36 -10.67
N TYR A 86 8.66 -6.29 -11.73
CA TYR A 86 8.46 -5.05 -12.49
C TYR A 86 7.85 -3.94 -11.63
N VAL A 87 6.83 -4.27 -10.82
CA VAL A 87 6.22 -3.29 -9.89
C VAL A 87 7.24 -2.83 -8.86
N LYS A 88 8.03 -3.76 -8.30
CA LYS A 88 9.09 -3.46 -7.32
C LYS A 88 10.15 -2.52 -7.88
N GLU A 89 10.65 -2.77 -9.09
CA GLU A 89 11.68 -1.94 -9.74
C GLU A 89 11.18 -0.54 -10.10
N ASN A 90 9.87 -0.38 -10.30
CA ASN A 90 9.27 0.90 -10.69
C ASN A 90 8.59 1.66 -9.55
N SER A 91 8.60 1.11 -8.33
CA SER A 91 7.97 1.68 -7.14
C SER A 91 9.02 2.31 -6.22
N PRO A 92 8.79 3.54 -5.73
CA PRO A 92 9.61 4.11 -4.67
C PRO A 92 9.31 3.52 -3.29
N ILE A 93 8.17 2.82 -3.14
CA ILE A 93 7.74 2.16 -1.91
C ILE A 93 8.09 0.67 -2.02
N LYS A 94 8.62 0.07 -0.94
CA LYS A 94 8.97 -1.35 -0.90
C LYS A 94 7.73 -2.22 -1.15
N ILE A 95 7.89 -3.32 -1.88
CA ILE A 95 6.81 -4.27 -2.16
C ILE A 95 6.96 -5.49 -1.27
N MET A 96 5.87 -5.91 -0.63
CA MET A 96 5.76 -7.15 0.12
C MET A 96 4.81 -8.10 -0.61
N ALA A 97 5.28 -9.32 -0.84
CA ALA A 97 4.46 -10.41 -1.37
C ALA A 97 3.56 -10.97 -0.25
N ASP A 98 2.32 -11.32 -0.59
CA ASP A 98 1.42 -12.10 0.27
C ASP A 98 0.82 -13.26 -0.55
N GLU A 99 -0.36 -13.10 -1.17
CA GLU A 99 -1.06 -14.21 -1.84
C GLU A 99 -0.29 -14.78 -3.05
N SER A 100 0.62 -13.99 -3.62
CA SER A 100 1.55 -14.42 -4.67
C SER A 100 2.51 -15.54 -4.24
N LEU A 101 2.76 -15.71 -2.94
CA LEU A 101 3.61 -16.79 -2.43
C LEU A 101 2.93 -18.17 -2.58
N LEU A 102 1.60 -18.22 -2.55
CA LEU A 102 0.85 -19.46 -2.76
C LEU A 102 0.78 -19.85 -4.24
N ALA A 103 0.70 -18.87 -5.14
CA ALA A 103 0.61 -19.11 -6.58
C ALA A 103 1.87 -19.78 -7.17
N GLN A 104 3.05 -19.53 -6.59
CA GLN A 104 4.30 -20.15 -7.03
C GLN A 104 4.42 -21.63 -6.67
N MET A 105 3.62 -22.14 -5.73
CA MET A 105 3.66 -23.56 -5.33
C MET A 105 2.84 -24.47 -6.24
N MET A 106 2.13 -23.92 -7.23
CA MET A 106 1.25 -24.67 -8.15
C MET A 106 1.81 -24.82 -9.58
N GLN A 107 3.08 -24.46 -9.81
CA GLN A 107 3.84 -24.79 -11.03
C GLN A 107 4.84 -25.90 -10.73
#